data_AF-A0AAU3Q617-F1
#
_entry.id   AF-A0AAU3Q617-F1
#
_cell.length_a   1.000
_cell.length_b   1.000
_cell.length_c   1.000
_cell.angle_alpha   90.00
_cell.angle_beta   90.00
_cell.angle_gamma   90.00
#
_symmetry.space_group_name_H-M   'P 1'
#
loop_
_entity.id
_entity.type
_entity.pdbx_description
1 polymer ?
#
loop_
_entity_poly.entity_id
_entity_poly.type
_entity_poly.pdbx_seq_one_letter_code
_entity_poly.pdbx_strand_id
1 'polypeptide(L)'
;MTWSTAEIQHQRSRLRAILERATGVSATEHDVYATVKFVHGVTTTQRVSMWWAGDTVRLGAWVGELKPQYTAFYPNPTVVDGLLALEYRGWSIGANLHLAYHTSRPEQRWYPAMALTGRDYIGRWTRDLPHAGRRPREEIADPRFGRWLVDRSYLTDRELPGLRDWLDRHSRRHIDIRPSVAVEKEWATDETSTGDRTFAARVRAAIDELLDALDEPGLRATP
;
A
#
# COMPACT_ATOMS: atom_id res chain seq x y z
N MET A 1 -6.53 24.84 4.64
CA MET A 1 -5.35 25.73 4.67
C MET A 1 -4.58 25.46 3.38
N THR A 2 -4.33 26.47 2.57
CA THR A 2 -3.67 26.29 1.25
C THR A 2 -2.23 26.77 1.37
N TRP A 3 -1.26 25.86 1.23
CA TRP A 3 0.17 26.18 1.30
C TRP A 3 0.64 26.89 0.03
N SER A 4 1.61 27.78 0.17
CA SER A 4 2.36 28.36 -0.95
C SER A 4 3.28 27.32 -1.60
N THR A 5 3.72 27.58 -2.83
CA THR A 5 4.66 26.71 -3.56
C THR A 5 5.97 26.46 -2.77
N ALA A 6 6.49 27.49 -2.10
CA ALA A 6 7.71 27.37 -1.30
C ALA A 6 7.51 26.50 -0.05
N GLU A 7 6.35 26.62 0.61
CA GLU A 7 5.99 25.78 1.75
C GLU A 7 5.79 24.32 1.31
N ILE A 8 5.11 24.09 0.19
CA ILE A 8 4.95 22.74 -0.39
C ILE A 8 6.32 22.11 -0.64
N GLN A 9 7.24 22.83 -1.28
CA GLN A 9 8.58 22.32 -1.56
C GLN A 9 9.36 22.03 -0.27
N HIS A 10 9.28 22.93 0.72
CA HIS A 10 9.91 22.72 2.01
C HIS A 10 9.38 21.47 2.73
N GLN A 11 8.05 21.29 2.76
CA GLN A 11 7.42 20.14 3.40
C GLN A 11 7.77 18.82 2.71
N ARG A 12 7.87 18.80 1.36
CA ARG A 12 8.32 17.61 0.61
C ARG A 12 9.75 17.22 0.97
N SER A 13 10.66 18.19 0.94
CA SER A 13 12.07 17.96 1.30
C SER A 13 12.25 17.54 2.76
N ARG A 14 11.38 18.04 3.65
CA ARG A 14 11.32 17.60 5.06
C ARG A 14 10.92 16.12 5.17
N LEU A 15 9.86 15.68 4.50
CA LEU A 15 9.44 14.26 4.50
C LEU A 15 10.56 13.35 3.98
N ARG A 16 11.22 13.75 2.89
CA ARG A 16 12.38 13.05 2.33
C ARG A 16 13.48 12.88 3.40
N ALA A 17 13.90 13.97 4.04
CA ALA A 17 14.95 13.95 5.04
C ALA A 17 14.61 13.09 6.27
N ILE A 18 13.34 13.10 6.70
CA ILE A 18 12.86 12.25 7.81
C ILE A 18 12.97 10.78 7.42
N LEU A 19 12.49 10.38 6.23
CA LEU A 19 12.58 9.00 5.76
C LEU A 19 14.02 8.53 5.59
N GLU A 20 14.89 9.35 5.00
CA GLU A 20 16.32 9.04 4.83
C GLU A 20 16.99 8.81 6.18
N ARG A 21 16.71 9.66 7.18
CA ARG A 21 17.24 9.48 8.54
C ARG A 21 16.66 8.24 9.24
N ALA A 22 15.37 8.00 9.06
CA ALA A 22 14.67 6.86 9.66
C ALA A 22 15.16 5.53 9.10
N THR A 23 15.51 5.47 7.81
CA THR A 23 15.86 4.22 7.13
C THR A 23 17.35 4.04 6.90
N GLY A 24 18.13 5.12 6.80
CA GLY A 24 19.50 5.09 6.31
C GLY A 24 19.62 4.93 4.79
N VAL A 25 18.50 4.98 4.06
CA VAL A 25 18.43 4.76 2.60
C VAL A 25 17.96 6.03 1.91
N SER A 26 18.50 6.33 0.73
CA SER A 26 18.06 7.48 -0.08
C SER A 26 16.58 7.39 -0.43
N ALA A 27 15.86 8.49 -0.23
CA ALA A 27 14.44 8.58 -0.54
C ALA A 27 14.22 9.27 -1.89
N THR A 28 13.19 8.81 -2.62
CA THR A 28 12.70 9.49 -3.81
C THR A 28 11.60 10.47 -3.42
N GLU A 29 11.73 11.73 -3.84
CA GLU A 29 10.70 12.75 -3.66
C GLU A 29 9.71 12.71 -4.83
N HIS A 30 8.43 12.78 -4.50
CA HIS A 30 7.32 12.90 -5.44
C HIS A 30 6.48 14.13 -5.10
N ASP A 31 5.50 14.47 -5.94
CA ASP A 31 4.70 15.67 -5.77
C ASP A 31 3.90 15.72 -4.45
N VAL A 32 3.51 14.59 -3.88
CA VAL A 32 2.69 14.59 -2.66
C VAL A 32 3.22 13.67 -1.57
N TYR A 33 4.32 12.95 -1.84
CA TYR A 33 4.89 11.99 -0.90
C TYR A 33 6.38 11.80 -1.13
N ALA A 34 7.08 11.26 -0.13
CA ALA A 34 8.43 10.74 -0.27
C ALA A 34 8.40 9.22 -0.07
N THR A 35 9.30 8.48 -0.72
CA THR A 35 9.33 7.01 -0.67
C THR A 35 10.73 6.49 -0.50
N VAL A 36 10.89 5.46 0.34
CA VAL A 36 12.10 4.64 0.41
C VAL A 36 11.77 3.24 -0.04
N LYS A 37 12.57 2.71 -0.97
CA LYS A 37 12.55 1.29 -1.33
C LYS A 37 13.54 0.56 -0.42
N PHE A 38 13.11 -0.54 0.19
CA PHE A 38 14.01 -1.36 0.98
C PHE A 38 15.09 -1.97 0.07
N VAL A 39 16.33 -1.95 0.55
CA VAL A 39 17.52 -2.45 -0.17
C VAL A 39 17.99 -3.79 0.38
N HIS A 40 17.42 -4.22 1.50
CA HIS A 40 17.64 -5.51 2.14
C HIS A 40 16.49 -6.48 1.85
N GLY A 41 16.62 -7.74 2.26
CA GLY A 41 15.77 -8.88 1.86
C GLY A 41 14.32 -8.87 2.34
N VAL A 42 13.59 -7.77 2.18
CA VAL A 42 12.16 -7.65 2.49
C VAL A 42 11.34 -8.18 1.31
N THR A 43 10.43 -9.13 1.58
CA THR A 43 9.70 -9.85 0.52
C THR A 43 8.25 -9.39 0.35
N THR A 44 7.51 -9.16 1.43
CA THR A 44 6.05 -8.94 1.48
C THR A 44 5.63 -7.50 1.15
N THR A 45 6.56 -6.54 1.25
CA THR A 45 6.44 -5.17 0.74
C THR A 45 7.78 -4.71 0.22
N GLN A 46 7.80 -3.75 -0.71
CA GLN A 46 9.06 -3.24 -1.30
C GLN A 46 9.48 -1.88 -0.76
N ARG A 47 8.56 -1.14 -0.17
CA ARG A 47 8.76 0.28 0.12
C ARG A 47 7.79 0.78 1.17
N VAL A 48 8.21 1.85 1.82
CA VAL A 48 7.35 2.70 2.64
C VAL A 48 7.30 4.09 2.02
N SER A 49 6.15 4.74 2.10
CA SER A 49 5.95 6.10 1.63
C SER A 49 5.42 6.96 2.76
N MET A 50 5.76 8.25 2.75
CA MET A 50 5.33 9.19 3.77
C MET A 50 4.77 10.44 3.11
N TRP A 51 3.64 10.94 3.61
CA TRP A 51 2.94 12.10 3.07
C TRP A 51 2.22 12.88 4.15
N TRP A 52 1.91 14.14 3.85
CA TRP A 52 1.01 14.96 4.66
C TRP A 52 -0.44 14.71 4.25
N ALA A 53 -1.33 14.52 5.21
CA ALA A 53 -2.75 14.35 5.01
C ALA A 53 -3.51 15.34 5.92
N GLY A 54 -3.70 16.56 5.44
CA GLY A 54 -4.29 17.62 6.26
C GLY A 54 -3.39 18.01 7.42
N ASP A 55 -3.83 17.76 8.64
CA ASP A 55 -3.13 18.03 9.90
C ASP A 55 -2.36 16.81 10.44
N THR A 56 -2.15 15.78 9.62
CA THR A 56 -1.41 14.57 10.00
C THR A 56 -0.27 14.24 9.04
N VAL A 57 0.73 13.51 9.55
CA VAL A 57 1.70 12.77 8.74
C VAL A 57 1.29 11.32 8.71
N ARG A 58 1.33 10.72 7.52
CA ARG A 58 1.11 9.30 7.32
C ARG A 58 2.35 8.62 6.81
N LEU A 59 2.60 7.42 7.32
CA LEU A 59 3.53 6.44 6.77
C LEU A 59 2.71 5.25 6.26
N GLY A 60 2.91 4.85 5.02
CA GLY A 60 2.15 3.77 4.39
C GLY A 60 3.03 2.73 3.69
N ALA A 61 2.58 1.48 3.71
CA ALA A 61 3.10 0.38 2.93
C ALA A 61 1.97 -0.36 2.21
N TRP A 62 2.31 -1.01 1.09
CA TRP A 62 1.37 -1.81 0.31
C TRP A 62 1.84 -3.26 0.28
N VAL A 63 1.35 -4.03 1.25
CA VAL A 63 1.69 -5.45 1.41
C VAL A 63 0.97 -6.26 0.34
N GLY A 64 1.65 -7.25 -0.24
CA GLY A 64 1.03 -8.14 -1.24
C GLY A 64 0.68 -7.48 -2.57
N GLU A 65 1.30 -6.35 -2.94
CA GLU A 65 1.04 -5.68 -4.22
C GLU A 65 1.49 -6.52 -5.43
N LEU A 66 2.65 -7.18 -5.32
CA LEU A 66 3.27 -7.95 -6.40
C LEU A 66 3.23 -9.45 -6.14
N LYS A 67 3.41 -10.25 -7.21
CA LYS A 67 3.36 -11.72 -7.10
C LYS A 67 4.24 -12.33 -6.02
N PRO A 68 5.55 -12.01 -5.94
CA PRO A 68 6.37 -12.54 -4.85
C PRO A 68 5.85 -12.13 -3.46
N GLN A 69 5.32 -10.91 -3.33
CA GLN A 69 4.80 -10.38 -2.07
C GLN A 69 3.55 -11.12 -1.62
N TYR A 70 2.51 -11.22 -2.46
CA TYR A 70 1.26 -11.85 -2.05
C TYR A 70 1.40 -13.36 -1.88
N THR A 71 2.35 -13.99 -2.57
CA THR A 71 2.68 -15.42 -2.40
C THR A 71 3.42 -15.68 -1.10
N ALA A 72 4.22 -14.72 -0.59
CA ALA A 72 4.84 -14.82 0.74
C ALA A 72 3.86 -14.47 1.87
N PHE A 73 2.99 -13.49 1.64
CA PHE A 73 2.07 -12.95 2.64
C PHE A 73 0.88 -13.89 2.94
N TYR A 74 -0.03 -14.08 1.99
CA TYR A 74 -1.33 -14.73 2.26
C TYR A 74 -1.27 -16.17 2.76
N PRO A 75 -0.34 -17.04 2.28
CA PRO A 75 -0.25 -18.41 2.77
C PRO A 75 0.34 -18.55 4.17
N ASN A 76 0.98 -17.50 4.72
CA ASN A 76 1.65 -17.56 6.01
C ASN A 76 0.73 -17.00 7.13
N PRO A 77 0.11 -17.85 7.97
CA PRO A 77 -0.81 -17.38 9.00
C PRO A 77 -0.12 -16.50 10.05
N THR A 78 1.14 -16.78 10.39
CA THR A 78 1.91 -15.97 11.36
C THR A 78 2.06 -14.54 10.87
N VAL A 79 2.40 -14.36 9.59
CA VAL A 79 2.56 -13.02 8.97
C VAL A 79 1.22 -12.31 8.85
N VAL A 80 0.15 -13.03 8.50
CA VAL A 80 -1.21 -12.46 8.43
C VAL A 80 -1.67 -11.98 9.81
N ASP A 81 -1.52 -12.82 10.83
CA ASP A 81 -1.93 -12.48 12.20
C ASP A 81 -1.08 -11.36 12.79
N GLY A 82 0.23 -11.36 12.52
CA GLY A 82 1.16 -10.30 12.92
C GLY A 82 0.76 -8.95 12.32
N LEU A 83 0.45 -8.91 11.03
CA LEU A 83 -0.05 -7.70 10.37
C LEU A 83 -1.36 -7.23 11.01
N LEU A 84 -2.35 -8.12 11.18
CA LEU A 84 -3.64 -7.78 11.78
C LEU A 84 -3.53 -7.30 13.23
N ALA A 85 -2.52 -7.75 13.98
CA ALA A 85 -2.27 -7.28 15.34
C ALA A 85 -1.78 -5.82 15.40
N LEU A 86 -1.30 -5.24 14.29
CA LEU A 86 -0.93 -3.83 14.21
C LEU A 86 -2.12 -2.88 14.45
N GLU A 87 -3.36 -3.32 14.19
CA GLU A 87 -4.57 -2.52 14.48
C GLU A 87 -4.61 -2.09 15.95
N TYR A 88 -4.29 -3.00 16.88
CA TYR A 88 -4.22 -2.71 18.32
C TYR A 88 -3.07 -1.77 18.71
N ARG A 89 -2.13 -1.56 17.80
CA ARG A 89 -0.97 -0.66 17.97
C ARG A 89 -1.19 0.65 17.21
N GLY A 90 -2.44 0.93 16.83
CA GLY A 90 -2.87 2.17 16.20
C GLY A 90 -2.44 2.31 14.74
N TRP A 91 -2.27 1.19 14.04
CA TRP A 91 -2.18 1.17 12.59
C TRP A 91 -3.56 1.01 11.98
N SER A 92 -3.75 1.55 10.77
CA SER A 92 -4.92 1.29 9.94
C SER A 92 -4.58 0.25 8.89
N ILE A 93 -5.46 -0.72 8.70
CA ILE A 93 -5.33 -1.77 7.68
C ILE A 93 -6.52 -1.67 6.73
N GLY A 94 -6.24 -1.39 5.47
CA GLY A 94 -7.22 -1.15 4.43
C GLY A 94 -7.12 -2.16 3.29
N ALA A 95 -8.28 -2.53 2.76
CA ALA A 95 -8.35 -3.23 1.48
C ALA A 95 -7.80 -2.33 0.36
N ASN A 96 -6.95 -2.88 -0.52
CA ASN A 96 -6.34 -2.14 -1.63
C ASN A 96 -6.28 -2.98 -2.91
N LEU A 97 -7.35 -3.74 -3.20
CA LEU A 97 -7.42 -4.45 -4.47
C LEU A 97 -7.40 -3.44 -5.60
N HIS A 98 -6.58 -3.72 -6.60
CA HIS A 98 -6.59 -2.95 -7.83
C HIS A 98 -6.23 -3.80 -9.03
N LEU A 99 -6.68 -3.34 -10.19
CA LEU A 99 -6.30 -3.87 -11.48
C LEU A 99 -5.25 -2.95 -12.09
N ALA A 100 -4.19 -3.57 -12.59
CA ALA A 100 -3.03 -2.87 -13.13
C ALA A 100 -2.51 -3.57 -14.37
N TYR A 101 -1.54 -2.98 -15.04
CA TYR A 101 -0.74 -3.66 -16.04
C TYR A 101 0.73 -3.32 -15.82
N HIS A 102 1.63 -4.06 -16.45
CA HIS A 102 3.06 -3.77 -16.34
C HIS A 102 3.34 -2.31 -16.70
N THR A 103 4.05 -1.59 -15.83
CA THR A 103 4.35 -0.14 -15.88
C THR A 103 3.18 0.84 -15.69
N SER A 104 1.98 0.38 -15.30
CA SER A 104 0.88 1.30 -15.00
C SER A 104 1.23 2.24 -13.84
N ARG A 105 1.13 3.56 -14.10
CA ARG A 105 1.19 4.60 -13.07
C ARG A 105 -0.04 4.53 -12.16
N PRO A 106 0.01 5.06 -10.92
CA PRO A 106 -1.13 5.00 -9.99
C PRO A 106 -2.46 5.43 -10.61
N GLU A 107 -2.48 6.53 -11.36
CA GLU A 107 -3.67 7.10 -12.02
C GLU A 107 -4.23 6.23 -13.16
N GLN A 108 -3.45 5.25 -13.64
CA GLN A 108 -3.87 4.32 -14.70
C GLN A 108 -4.45 3.02 -14.14
N ARG A 109 -4.31 2.78 -12.83
CA ARG A 109 -4.83 1.58 -12.19
C ARG A 109 -6.31 1.76 -11.88
N TRP A 110 -7.05 0.66 -11.87
CA TRP A 110 -8.43 0.69 -11.45
C TRP A 110 -8.55 0.23 -10.01
N TYR A 111 -9.18 1.08 -9.20
CA TYR A 111 -9.49 0.83 -7.80
C TYR A 111 -11.02 0.87 -7.65
N PRO A 112 -11.66 -0.18 -7.15
CA PRO A 112 -13.02 -0.07 -6.64
C PRO A 112 -13.02 0.68 -5.29
N ALA A 113 -14.18 1.15 -4.88
CA ALA A 113 -14.44 1.86 -3.64
C ALA A 113 -14.23 0.99 -2.38
N MET A 114 -14.11 -0.33 -2.52
CA MET A 114 -13.81 -1.32 -1.47
C MET A 114 -14.76 -1.24 -0.25
N ALA A 115 -15.72 -2.17 -0.14
CA ALA A 115 -16.65 -2.20 1.01
C ALA A 115 -16.15 -3.05 2.21
N LEU A 116 -15.02 -3.74 2.07
CA LEU A 116 -14.51 -4.68 3.07
C LEU A 116 -13.59 -4.00 4.08
N THR A 117 -13.69 -4.43 5.34
CA THR A 117 -12.65 -4.12 6.35
C THR A 117 -11.32 -4.78 5.94
N GLY A 118 -10.19 -4.26 6.43
CA GLY A 118 -8.88 -4.87 6.18
C GLY A 118 -8.83 -6.35 6.57
N ARG A 119 -9.39 -6.70 7.73
CA ARG A 119 -9.49 -8.07 8.24
C ARG A 119 -10.32 -8.99 7.34
N ASP A 120 -11.53 -8.58 6.97
CA ASP A 120 -12.40 -9.38 6.10
C ASP A 120 -11.79 -9.55 4.71
N TYR A 121 -11.18 -8.48 4.19
CA TYR A 121 -10.48 -8.49 2.92
C TYR A 121 -9.32 -9.49 2.90
N ILE A 122 -8.47 -9.46 3.92
CA ILE A 122 -7.32 -10.38 4.04
C ILE A 122 -7.81 -11.84 4.12
N GLY A 123 -8.75 -12.13 5.03
CA GLY A 123 -9.28 -13.48 5.20
C GLY A 123 -10.04 -14.01 3.97
N ARG A 124 -10.54 -13.13 3.11
CA ARG A 124 -11.14 -13.51 1.83
C ARG A 124 -10.06 -13.85 0.80
N TRP A 125 -9.01 -13.03 0.69
CA TRP A 125 -7.90 -13.28 -0.23
C TRP A 125 -7.04 -14.50 0.12
N THR A 126 -6.94 -14.91 1.39
CA THR A 126 -6.31 -16.19 1.75
C THR A 126 -6.96 -17.38 1.02
N ARG A 127 -8.27 -17.30 0.72
CA ARG A 127 -9.01 -18.33 -0.04
C ARG A 127 -9.02 -18.05 -1.53
N ASP A 128 -9.09 -16.78 -1.91
CA ASP A 128 -9.24 -16.35 -3.30
C ASP A 128 -7.89 -16.16 -4.02
N LEU A 129 -6.76 -16.41 -3.35
CA LEU A 129 -5.41 -16.23 -3.89
C LEU A 129 -5.18 -16.85 -5.29
N PRO A 130 -5.75 -18.02 -5.65
CA PRO A 130 -5.63 -18.55 -7.01
C PRO A 130 -6.10 -17.59 -8.10
N HIS A 131 -7.01 -16.65 -7.79
CA HIS A 131 -7.51 -15.62 -8.71
C HIS A 131 -6.55 -14.43 -8.86
N ALA A 132 -5.51 -14.31 -8.03
CA ALA A 132 -4.55 -13.21 -8.12
C ALA A 132 -3.61 -13.34 -9.34
N GLY A 133 -3.00 -12.21 -9.69
CA GLY A 133 -1.93 -12.12 -10.67
C GLY A 133 -2.41 -11.83 -12.10
N ARG A 134 -1.49 -12.05 -13.04
CA ARG A 134 -1.66 -11.69 -14.44
C ARG A 134 -2.73 -12.56 -15.11
N ARG A 135 -3.66 -11.93 -15.82
CA ARG A 135 -4.74 -12.57 -16.61
C ARG A 135 -4.86 -11.96 -18.00
N PRO A 136 -5.31 -12.73 -19.00
CA PRO A 136 -5.72 -12.19 -20.29
C PRO A 136 -6.84 -11.14 -20.10
N ARG A 137 -6.86 -10.10 -20.93
CA ARG A 137 -7.90 -9.07 -20.88
C ARG A 137 -9.29 -9.68 -21.05
N GLU A 138 -9.41 -10.69 -21.90
CA GLU A 138 -10.66 -11.37 -22.22
C GLU A 138 -11.27 -12.04 -20.97
N GLU A 139 -10.44 -12.56 -20.07
CA GLU A 139 -10.89 -13.14 -18.79
C GLU A 139 -11.43 -12.06 -17.85
N ILE A 140 -10.78 -10.89 -17.80
CA ILE A 140 -11.23 -9.76 -16.98
C ILE A 140 -12.49 -9.11 -17.56
N ALA A 141 -12.60 -9.08 -18.88
CA ALA A 141 -13.77 -8.56 -19.60
C ALA A 141 -14.99 -9.50 -19.55
N ASP A 142 -14.80 -10.77 -19.19
CA ASP A 142 -15.88 -11.72 -19.00
C ASP A 142 -16.82 -11.23 -17.89
N PRO A 143 -18.14 -11.12 -18.14
CA PRO A 143 -19.11 -10.70 -17.11
C PRO A 143 -19.06 -11.53 -15.82
N ARG A 144 -18.63 -12.80 -15.90
CA ARG A 144 -18.46 -13.69 -14.75
C ARG A 144 -17.39 -13.20 -13.79
N PHE A 145 -16.32 -12.56 -14.28
CA PHE A 145 -15.29 -11.99 -13.42
C PHE A 145 -15.83 -10.81 -12.60
N GLY A 146 -16.54 -9.88 -13.25
CA GLY A 146 -17.19 -8.78 -12.55
C GLY A 146 -18.21 -9.27 -11.53
N ARG A 147 -19.04 -10.27 -11.88
CA ARG A 147 -20.00 -10.86 -10.95
C ARG A 147 -19.31 -11.54 -9.78
N TRP A 148 -18.22 -12.27 -10.02
CA TRP A 148 -17.41 -12.86 -8.96
C TRP A 148 -16.90 -11.78 -7.99
N LEU A 149 -16.40 -10.64 -8.48
CA LEU A 149 -15.99 -9.53 -7.60
C LEU A 149 -17.15 -8.99 -6.75
N VAL A 150 -18.37 -8.90 -7.31
CA VAL A 150 -19.57 -8.49 -6.56
C VAL A 150 -19.97 -9.51 -5.51
N ASP A 151 -20.09 -10.78 -5.89
CA ASP A 151 -20.42 -11.88 -4.98
C ASP A 151 -19.38 -11.98 -3.86
N ARG A 152 -18.14 -11.61 -4.20
CA ARG A 152 -17.05 -11.55 -3.26
C ARG A 152 -16.92 -10.22 -2.50
N SER A 153 -17.83 -9.28 -2.70
CA SER A 153 -17.85 -7.96 -2.06
C SER A 153 -16.58 -7.14 -2.29
N TYR A 154 -15.79 -7.50 -3.31
CA TYR A 154 -14.63 -6.72 -3.74
C TYR A 154 -15.05 -5.47 -4.52
N LEU A 155 -16.27 -5.42 -5.04
CA LEU A 155 -16.88 -4.19 -5.57
C LEU A 155 -18.40 -4.30 -5.44
N THR A 156 -19.11 -3.18 -5.57
CA THR A 156 -20.58 -3.14 -5.60
C THR A 156 -21.10 -3.23 -7.03
N ASP A 157 -22.33 -3.72 -7.23
CA ASP A 157 -22.95 -3.77 -8.57
C ASP A 157 -22.94 -2.42 -9.31
N ARG A 158 -22.98 -1.30 -8.55
CA ARG A 158 -22.91 0.07 -9.09
C ARG A 158 -21.56 0.42 -9.72
N GLU A 159 -20.49 -0.30 -9.37
CA GLU A 159 -19.13 -0.05 -9.85
C GLU A 159 -18.76 -0.88 -11.08
N LEU A 160 -19.58 -1.88 -11.44
CA LEU A 160 -19.36 -2.71 -12.63
C LEU A 160 -19.24 -1.90 -13.93
N PRO A 161 -20.05 -0.85 -14.19
CA PRO A 161 -19.86 0.01 -15.35
C PRO A 161 -18.48 0.67 -15.36
N GLY A 162 -18.01 1.17 -14.21
CA GLY A 162 -16.70 1.81 -14.10
C GLY A 162 -15.52 0.87 -14.39
N LEU A 163 -15.65 -0.42 -14.06
CA LEU A 163 -14.68 -1.44 -14.48
C LEU A 163 -14.64 -1.59 -16.01
N ARG A 164 -15.81 -1.66 -16.65
CA ARG A 164 -15.91 -1.77 -18.12
C ARG A 164 -15.33 -0.53 -18.80
N ASP A 165 -15.69 0.65 -18.34
CA ASP A 165 -15.16 1.92 -18.86
C ASP A 165 -13.64 2.02 -18.70
N TRP A 166 -13.10 1.48 -17.61
CA TRP A 166 -11.65 1.40 -17.44
C TRP A 166 -11.01 0.41 -18.42
N LEU A 167 -11.61 -0.77 -18.64
CA LEU A 167 -11.12 -1.75 -19.62
C LEU A 167 -11.15 -1.23 -21.06
N ASP A 168 -12.14 -0.42 -21.42
CA ASP A 168 -12.29 0.11 -22.78
C ASP A 168 -11.28 1.23 -23.08
N ARG A 169 -10.86 1.97 -22.05
CA ARG A 169 -9.80 2.99 -22.16
C ARG A 169 -8.39 2.39 -22.28
N HIS A 170 -8.22 1.10 -22.03
CA HIS A 170 -6.90 0.45 -22.02
C HIS A 170 -6.86 -0.77 -22.97
N SER A 171 -6.06 -0.67 -24.03
CA SER A 171 -5.86 -1.74 -25.03
C SER A 171 -4.86 -2.84 -24.59
N ARG A 172 -4.66 -3.02 -23.27
CA ARG A 172 -3.64 -3.94 -22.75
C ARG A 172 -4.10 -5.38 -22.84
N ARG A 173 -3.26 -6.26 -23.41
CA ARG A 173 -3.55 -7.69 -23.55
C ARG A 173 -3.64 -8.45 -22.22
N HIS A 174 -2.99 -7.94 -21.19
CA HIS A 174 -2.96 -8.57 -19.88
C HIS A 174 -3.16 -7.55 -18.78
N ILE A 175 -3.84 -7.98 -17.73
CA ILE A 175 -4.16 -7.19 -16.55
C ILE A 175 -3.75 -8.01 -15.33
N ASP A 176 -3.09 -7.39 -14.38
CA ASP A 176 -2.72 -7.97 -13.10
C ASP A 176 -3.82 -7.68 -12.08
N ILE A 177 -4.37 -8.73 -11.47
CA ILE A 177 -5.23 -8.62 -10.28
C ILE A 177 -4.31 -8.58 -9.06
N ARG A 178 -4.29 -7.45 -8.35
CA ARG A 178 -3.36 -7.22 -7.24
C ARG A 178 -4.09 -7.21 -5.91
N PRO A 179 -3.94 -8.25 -5.07
CA PRO A 179 -4.62 -8.38 -3.78
C PRO A 179 -3.89 -7.56 -2.69
N SER A 180 -3.53 -6.32 -2.98
CA SER A 180 -2.73 -5.49 -2.09
C SER A 180 -3.53 -5.12 -0.83
N VAL A 181 -2.82 -4.96 0.28
CA VAL A 181 -3.30 -4.42 1.55
C VAL A 181 -2.56 -3.11 1.83
N ALA A 182 -3.30 -2.04 2.07
CA ALA A 182 -2.72 -0.77 2.54
C ALA A 182 -2.58 -0.82 4.07
N VAL A 183 -1.39 -0.49 4.56
CA VAL A 183 -1.08 -0.49 6.00
C VAL A 183 -0.49 0.87 6.33
N GLU A 184 -1.19 1.64 7.17
CA GLU A 184 -0.87 3.04 7.43
C GLU A 184 -0.71 3.33 8.93
N LYS A 185 0.29 4.13 9.27
CA LYS A 185 0.47 4.75 10.58
C LYS A 185 0.31 6.25 10.45
N GLU A 186 -0.42 6.86 11.37
CA GLU A 186 -0.69 8.29 11.39
C GLU A 186 -0.14 8.93 12.67
N TRP A 187 0.40 10.14 12.54
CA TRP A 187 0.76 11.02 13.64
C TRP A 187 0.16 12.40 13.40
N ALA A 188 -0.37 13.03 14.45
CA ALA A 188 -0.78 14.42 14.37
C ALA A 188 0.42 15.35 14.12
N THR A 189 0.21 16.45 13.41
CA THR A 189 1.27 17.40 13.02
C THR A 189 2.00 18.01 14.21
N ASP A 190 1.30 18.22 15.33
CA ASP A 190 1.87 18.72 16.58
C ASP A 190 2.90 17.75 17.17
N GLU A 191 2.70 16.44 17.03
CA GLU A 191 3.68 15.43 17.43
C GLU A 191 4.99 15.51 16.61
N THR A 192 4.92 16.07 15.39
CA THR A 192 6.08 16.29 14.52
C THR A 192 6.89 17.53 14.89
N SER A 193 6.38 18.36 15.81
CA SER A 193 7.03 19.60 16.26
C SER A 193 8.19 19.36 17.23
N THR A 194 8.33 18.13 17.74
CA THR A 194 9.42 17.65 18.62
C THR A 194 10.82 17.59 17.98
N GLY A 195 10.94 18.05 16.73
CA GLY A 195 12.17 18.12 15.93
C GLY A 195 12.36 16.90 15.03
N ASP A 196 12.88 17.13 13.82
CA ASP A 196 12.99 16.11 12.76
C ASP A 196 13.86 14.90 13.12
N ARG A 197 14.76 15.02 14.10
CA ARG A 197 15.56 13.87 14.59
C ARG A 197 14.71 12.93 15.45
N THR A 198 13.99 13.50 16.40
CA THR A 198 13.08 12.77 17.29
C THR A 198 11.99 12.08 16.48
N PHE A 199 11.39 12.81 15.53
CA PHE A 199 10.35 12.27 14.68
C PHE A 199 10.89 11.17 13.74
N ALA A 200 12.08 11.32 13.16
CA ALA A 200 12.70 10.25 12.38
C ALA A 200 12.96 8.97 13.19
N ALA A 201 13.28 9.08 14.49
CA ALA A 201 13.41 7.92 15.36
C ALA A 201 12.06 7.20 15.59
N ARG A 202 10.96 7.96 15.72
CA ARG A 202 9.59 7.40 15.77
C ARG A 202 9.20 6.72 14.46
N VAL A 203 9.50 7.34 13.32
CA VAL A 203 9.28 6.75 12.00
C VAL A 203 10.09 5.45 11.83
N ARG A 204 11.37 5.43 12.25
CA ARG A 204 12.18 4.20 12.26
C ARG A 204 11.52 3.11 13.08
N ALA A 205 11.10 3.41 14.31
CA ALA A 205 10.45 2.45 15.18
C ALA A 205 9.16 1.89 14.57
N ALA A 206 8.35 2.72 13.91
CA ALA A 206 7.15 2.26 13.20
C ALA A 206 7.49 1.37 11.99
N ILE A 207 8.55 1.69 11.23
CA ILE A 207 8.99 0.83 10.13
C ILE A 207 9.47 -0.53 10.66
N ASP A 208 10.30 -0.54 11.71
CA ASP A 208 10.76 -1.78 12.35
C ASP A 208 9.59 -2.59 12.91
N GLU A 209 8.59 -1.93 13.50
CA GLU A 209 7.36 -2.58 13.98
C GLU A 209 6.55 -3.24 12.85
N LEU A 210 6.41 -2.57 11.71
CA LEU A 210 5.76 -3.12 10.53
C LEU A 210 6.52 -4.33 9.98
N LEU A 211 7.85 -4.23 9.87
CA LEU A 211 8.70 -5.31 9.35
C LEU A 211 8.67 -6.53 10.28
N ASP A 212 8.75 -6.32 11.59
CA ASP A 212 8.61 -7.38 12.59
C ASP A 212 7.25 -8.10 12.50
N ALA A 213 6.16 -7.33 12.38
CA ALA A 213 4.82 -7.88 12.18
C ALA A 213 4.68 -8.72 10.89
N LEU A 214 5.52 -8.45 9.91
CA LEU A 214 5.55 -9.17 8.63
C LEU A 214 6.57 -10.32 8.60
N ASP A 215 7.24 -10.61 9.73
CA ASP A 215 8.36 -11.57 9.81
C ASP A 215 9.48 -11.25 8.80
N GLU A 216 9.74 -9.95 8.60
CA GLU A 216 10.75 -9.43 7.67
C GLU A 216 11.97 -8.89 8.43
N PRO A 217 13.16 -8.84 7.80
CA PRO A 217 14.32 -8.26 8.46
C PRO A 217 14.12 -6.76 8.72
N GLY A 218 14.34 -6.33 9.96
CA GLY A 218 14.28 -4.92 10.36
C GLY A 218 15.37 -4.05 9.70
N LEU A 219 15.26 -2.72 9.86
CA LEU A 219 16.15 -1.74 9.22
C LEU A 219 17.62 -1.86 9.65
N ARG A 220 17.91 -2.51 10.79
CA ARG A 220 19.29 -2.75 11.25
C ARG A 220 20.01 -3.87 10.48
N ALA A 221 19.29 -4.63 9.65
CA ALA A 221 19.87 -5.62 8.74
C ALA A 221 20.46 -4.99 7.47
N THR A 222 20.49 -3.65 7.38
CA THR A 222 21.19 -2.93 6.31
C THR A 222 22.69 -3.08 6.52
N PRO A 223 23.46 -3.61 5.54
CA PRO A 223 24.92 -3.71 5.64
C PRO A 223 25.61 -2.34 5.76
#